data_AF-A0A8J9ZF18-F1
#
_entry.id   AF-A0A8J9ZF18-F1
#
_cell.length_a   1.000
_cell.length_b   1.000
_cell.length_c   1.000
_cell.angle_alpha   90.00
_cell.angle_beta   90.00
_cell.angle_gamma   90.00
#
_symmetry.space_group_name_H-M   'P 1'
#
loop_
_entity.id
_entity.type
_entity.pdbx_description
1 polymer ?
#
loop_
_entity_poly.entity_id
_entity_poly.type
_entity_poly.pdbx_seq_one_letter_code
_entity_poly.pdbx_strand_id
1 'polypeptide(L)'
;MSSFNMFGDEFLEYVGIDVNEFSTQPDPFPNDDVLKAEPAEVITVSDDLLEQLGIASEVFSQPDPFLLETNLSTPPAQPDPFLLETNLSTPPASDRFVPPMTTSAIEEKMKGRIPEATKRTTKWGKDVWDLWARTQNSLRTFESLETGDRFFIIPVDLSSTSAEEMDFWLARFVFEIRRKDGKPYPPRTLYNIVAAIMRHLREDLSRHDMNFLDKADIRFAQFRKALDARMKELTAQGVGTVKRQADPLTTVDEETLWATGTVSTKTATGLSYGVFFYNCKIFGLRGMDEHRHLQAEQFTLGLDQNGRYLQYTGRVSKNVQGGLNHRQVDVKNIRQYAEDANPRCVVNLFATYLNSLPEKQGSFYRRPLANTCPPRCSLQVVGVNKLKTYMKTMCASAGIPMEGRNITNHSGKVTCATQMFAAGFDEQTIMARTGHRSSAVRAYKRPSDALLKNVSNTLQPPKPPSPTKNKVKILKTTAAMAATATTTTTTPPNAATVTSPAAKTPTSNVPSRLSIEHPNGLKITMDF
;
A
#
# COMPACT_ATOMS: atom_id res chain seq x y z
N MET A 1 1.28 -9.98 -25.14
CA MET A 1 1.79 -10.58 -23.87
C MET A 1 2.21 -9.51 -22.86
N SER A 2 1.37 -8.52 -22.55
CA SER A 2 1.73 -7.45 -21.60
C SER A 2 0.46 -6.77 -21.11
N SER A 3 0.02 -7.08 -19.88
CA SER A 3 -0.86 -6.23 -19.03
C SER A 3 -1.47 -6.92 -17.81
N PHE A 4 -1.38 -8.25 -17.65
CA PHE A 4 -2.23 -8.96 -16.66
C PHE A 4 -1.72 -9.04 -15.22
N ASN A 5 -0.49 -8.60 -14.91
CA ASN A 5 0.01 -8.56 -13.52
C ASN A 5 0.03 -7.15 -12.90
N MET A 6 -0.32 -6.09 -13.64
CA MET A 6 -0.25 -4.72 -13.12
C MET A 6 -1.33 -4.38 -12.08
N PHE A 7 -2.47 -5.08 -12.09
CA PHE A 7 -3.58 -4.73 -11.20
C PHE A 7 -3.50 -5.37 -9.80
N GLY A 8 -2.53 -6.26 -9.54
CA GLY A 8 -2.35 -6.87 -8.22
C GLY A 8 -1.50 -6.04 -7.26
N ASP A 9 -0.40 -5.47 -7.77
CA ASP A 9 0.66 -4.91 -6.93
C ASP A 9 0.51 -3.39 -6.66
N GLU A 10 -0.04 -2.60 -7.60
CA GLU A 10 -0.50 -1.23 -7.31
C GLU A 10 -1.72 -1.23 -6.37
N PHE A 11 -2.51 -2.30 -6.41
CA PHE A 11 -3.78 -2.42 -5.69
C PHE A 11 -3.60 -2.56 -4.19
N LEU A 12 -2.53 -3.22 -3.72
CA LEU A 12 -2.25 -3.42 -2.29
C LEU A 12 -1.72 -2.18 -1.56
N GLU A 13 -1.29 -1.17 -2.32
CA GLU A 13 -0.81 0.12 -1.84
C GLU A 13 -1.99 1.07 -1.52
N TYR A 14 -3.11 0.88 -2.22
CA TYR A 14 -4.38 1.59 -2.04
C TYR A 14 -5.26 0.99 -0.92
N VAL A 15 -4.76 -0.02 -0.21
CA VAL A 15 -5.51 -0.88 0.71
C VAL A 15 -5.05 -0.60 2.13
N GLY A 16 -5.58 0.47 2.72
CA GLY A 16 -5.65 0.62 4.17
C GLY A 16 -6.63 -0.35 4.82
N ILE A 17 -6.68 -1.61 4.35
CA ILE A 17 -7.53 -2.65 4.93
C ILE A 17 -6.67 -3.43 5.93
N ASP A 18 -7.14 -3.46 7.17
CA ASP A 18 -6.63 -4.37 8.19
C ASP A 18 -7.09 -5.79 7.84
N VAL A 19 -6.16 -6.62 7.37
CA VAL A 19 -6.39 -8.04 7.03
C VAL A 19 -6.94 -8.84 8.22
N ASN A 20 -6.82 -8.29 9.44
CA ASN A 20 -7.34 -8.91 10.65
C ASN A 20 -8.84 -8.71 10.89
N GLU A 21 -9.53 -7.81 10.17
CA GLU A 21 -10.99 -7.67 10.30
C GLU A 21 -11.73 -8.84 9.62
N PHE A 22 -11.02 -9.67 8.83
CA PHE A 22 -11.57 -10.86 8.16
C PHE A 22 -11.33 -12.17 8.92
N SER A 23 -10.56 -12.17 10.01
CA SER A 23 -10.12 -13.40 10.71
C SER A 23 -10.64 -13.55 12.15
N THR A 24 -11.67 -12.82 12.57
CA THR A 24 -12.25 -12.95 13.92
C THR A 24 -13.49 -13.84 13.96
N GLN A 25 -13.57 -14.84 13.08
CA GLN A 25 -14.60 -15.87 13.16
C GLN A 25 -13.94 -17.19 13.56
N PRO A 26 -14.41 -17.85 14.63
CA PRO A 26 -13.76 -19.05 15.16
C PRO A 26 -13.84 -20.21 14.16
N ASP A 27 -12.76 -21.00 14.15
CA ASP A 27 -12.59 -22.21 13.35
C ASP A 27 -13.47 -23.34 13.92
N PRO A 28 -14.33 -24.00 13.11
CA PRO A 28 -15.22 -25.04 13.61
C PRO A 28 -14.56 -26.41 13.87
N PHE A 29 -13.25 -26.60 13.61
CA PHE A 29 -12.60 -27.90 13.83
C PHE A 29 -11.23 -27.77 14.53
N PRO A 30 -11.00 -28.50 15.65
CA PRO A 30 -9.70 -28.56 16.30
C PRO A 30 -8.71 -29.41 15.50
N ASN A 31 -7.44 -28.98 15.48
CA ASN A 31 -6.34 -29.64 14.78
C ASN A 31 -6.02 -31.02 15.39
N ASP A 32 -5.92 -32.04 14.55
CA ASP A 32 -5.24 -33.31 14.87
C ASP A 32 -3.80 -33.32 14.33
N ASP A 33 -2.96 -34.05 15.06
CA ASP A 33 -1.50 -34.04 15.09
C ASP A 33 -0.80 -34.38 13.76
N VAL A 34 0.26 -33.61 13.46
CA VAL A 34 1.20 -33.84 12.35
C VAL A 34 2.37 -34.67 12.85
N LEU A 35 2.53 -35.88 12.29
CA LEU A 35 3.70 -36.73 12.47
C LEU A 35 4.91 -36.18 11.69
N LYS A 36 6.08 -36.24 12.32
CA LYS A 36 7.38 -35.80 11.80
C LYS A 36 7.88 -36.74 10.69
N ALA A 37 8.42 -36.15 9.61
CA ALA A 37 9.13 -36.88 8.56
C ALA A 37 10.63 -36.99 8.88
N GLU A 38 11.17 -38.19 8.66
CA GLU A 38 12.59 -38.58 8.75
C GLU A 38 13.36 -38.19 7.46
N PRO A 39 14.71 -38.13 7.48
CA PRO A 39 15.51 -37.61 6.36
C PRO A 39 15.53 -38.56 5.15
N ALA A 40 15.56 -37.97 3.96
CA ALA A 40 15.49 -38.66 2.67
C ALA A 40 16.75 -39.53 2.39
N GLU A 41 16.51 -40.80 2.07
CA GLU A 41 17.51 -41.71 1.49
C GLU A 41 17.88 -41.30 0.06
N VAL A 42 19.13 -41.59 -0.30
CA VAL A 42 19.67 -41.43 -1.66
C VAL A 42 18.97 -42.45 -2.57
N ILE A 43 18.15 -41.95 -3.51
CA ILE A 43 17.41 -42.78 -4.47
C ILE A 43 18.38 -43.29 -5.53
N THR A 44 18.67 -44.58 -5.52
CA THR A 44 19.24 -45.28 -6.69
C THR A 44 18.13 -45.50 -7.71
N VAL A 45 18.30 -44.99 -8.93
CA VAL A 45 17.34 -45.15 -10.03
C VAL A 45 17.27 -46.64 -10.41
N SER A 46 16.09 -47.26 -10.33
CA SER A 46 15.91 -48.66 -10.75
C SER A 46 15.72 -48.77 -12.26
N ASP A 47 16.20 -49.86 -12.87
CA ASP A 47 16.10 -50.11 -14.31
C ASP A 47 14.65 -50.06 -14.84
N ASP A 48 13.67 -50.50 -14.04
CA ASP A 48 12.24 -50.40 -14.36
C ASP A 48 11.75 -48.94 -14.60
N LEU A 49 12.33 -47.97 -13.89
CA LEU A 49 11.96 -46.56 -14.03
C LEU A 49 12.53 -45.98 -15.34
N LEU A 50 13.73 -46.42 -15.73
CA LEU A 50 14.36 -46.02 -16.98
C LEU A 50 13.59 -46.55 -18.20
N GLU A 51 13.10 -47.79 -18.11
CA GLU A 51 12.27 -48.40 -19.14
C GLU A 51 10.90 -47.70 -19.28
N GLN A 52 10.24 -47.37 -18.16
CA GLN A 52 8.99 -46.59 -18.17
C GLN A 52 9.14 -45.18 -18.76
N LEU A 53 10.31 -44.55 -18.58
CA LEU A 53 10.61 -43.23 -19.12
C LEU A 53 11.14 -43.27 -20.57
N GLY A 54 11.31 -44.47 -21.15
CA GLY A 54 11.86 -44.65 -22.49
C GLY A 54 13.32 -44.20 -22.61
N ILE A 55 14.06 -44.19 -21.50
CA ILE A 55 15.46 -43.77 -21.46
C ILE A 55 16.34 -45.03 -21.57
N ALA A 56 17.04 -45.18 -22.69
CA ALA A 56 18.03 -46.26 -22.84
C ALA A 56 19.16 -46.08 -21.81
N SER A 57 19.61 -47.17 -21.19
CA SER A 57 20.72 -47.15 -20.21
C SER A 57 22.02 -46.54 -20.78
N GLU A 58 22.18 -46.60 -22.10
CA GLU A 58 23.30 -46.04 -22.86
C GLU A 58 23.40 -44.50 -22.80
N VAL A 59 22.30 -43.79 -22.49
CA VAL A 59 22.29 -42.31 -22.40
C VAL A 59 23.22 -41.78 -21.30
N PHE A 60 23.39 -42.55 -20.21
CA PHE A 60 24.27 -42.17 -19.09
C PHE A 60 25.73 -42.58 -19.30
N SER A 61 26.03 -43.32 -20.38
CA SER A 61 27.38 -43.83 -20.69
C SER A 61 28.11 -42.99 -21.76
N GLN A 62 27.46 -41.98 -22.35
CA GLN A 62 28.07 -41.09 -23.32
C GLN A 62 28.96 -40.05 -22.60
N PRO A 63 30.28 -39.99 -22.85
CA PRO A 63 31.12 -38.94 -22.28
C PRO A 63 30.66 -37.57 -22.81
N ASP A 64 30.58 -36.58 -21.91
CA ASP A 64 30.19 -35.21 -22.25
C ASP A 64 31.12 -34.66 -23.36
N PRO A 65 30.59 -34.34 -24.56
CA PRO A 65 31.40 -33.90 -25.70
C PRO A 65 32.14 -32.58 -25.44
N PHE A 66 31.79 -31.83 -24.38
CA PHE A 66 32.45 -30.58 -24.02
C PHE A 66 33.59 -30.71 -23.00
N LEU A 67 33.80 -31.89 -22.40
CA LEU A 67 34.89 -32.11 -21.42
C LEU A 67 36.19 -32.62 -22.04
N LEU A 68 36.23 -32.84 -23.36
CA LEU A 68 37.41 -33.38 -24.07
C LEU A 68 38.46 -32.32 -24.48
N GLU A 69 38.17 -31.03 -24.36
CA GLU A 69 39.07 -29.96 -24.81
C GLU A 69 39.72 -29.15 -23.67
N THR A 70 40.35 -29.79 -22.68
CA THR A 70 41.30 -29.08 -21.80
C THR A 70 42.41 -30.00 -21.30
N ASN A 71 43.22 -30.53 -22.21
CA ASN A 71 44.53 -31.07 -21.85
C ASN A 71 45.56 -30.73 -22.95
N LEU A 72 45.84 -29.44 -23.09
CA LEU A 72 47.07 -28.97 -23.73
C LEU A 72 47.99 -28.45 -22.63
N SER A 73 49.09 -29.20 -22.48
CA SER A 73 50.16 -29.02 -21.51
C SER A 73 50.69 -27.59 -21.45
N THR A 74 50.74 -27.03 -20.25
CA THR A 74 51.63 -25.89 -19.94
C THR A 74 52.66 -26.36 -18.91
N PRO A 75 53.97 -26.11 -19.07
CA PRO A 75 54.99 -26.57 -18.13
C PRO A 75 54.95 -25.76 -16.82
N PRO A 76 55.50 -26.27 -15.71
CA PRO A 76 55.43 -25.60 -14.42
C PRO A 76 56.40 -24.41 -14.39
N ALA A 77 55.86 -23.20 -14.21
CA ALA A 77 56.65 -22.06 -13.76
C ALA A 77 56.82 -22.14 -12.23
N GLN A 78 58.05 -21.90 -11.78
CA GLN A 78 58.50 -21.88 -10.38
C GLN A 78 57.70 -20.88 -9.51
N PRO A 79 57.62 -21.07 -8.18
CA PRO A 79 56.82 -20.22 -7.30
C PRO A 79 57.54 -18.90 -6.98
N ASP A 80 56.85 -17.78 -7.21
CA ASP A 80 57.24 -16.47 -6.67
C ASP A 80 56.63 -16.28 -5.26
N PRO A 81 57.41 -15.89 -4.24
CA PRO A 81 56.94 -15.94 -2.86
C PRO A 81 56.51 -14.56 -2.36
N PHE A 82 55.38 -13.99 -2.77
CA PHE A 82 54.80 -12.83 -2.07
C PHE A 82 53.35 -12.53 -2.48
N LEU A 83 52.37 -13.27 -1.95
CA LEU A 83 51.02 -12.74 -1.68
C LEU A 83 50.38 -13.53 -0.54
N LEU A 84 50.16 -12.83 0.58
CA LEU A 84 49.42 -13.33 1.74
C LEU A 84 47.92 -13.17 1.43
N GLU A 85 47.36 -14.04 0.59
CA GLU A 85 45.92 -14.09 0.35
C GLU A 85 45.22 -14.98 1.37
N THR A 86 44.23 -14.38 2.02
CA THR A 86 43.30 -14.99 2.95
C THR A 86 42.67 -16.24 2.35
N ASN A 87 42.79 -17.37 3.07
CA ASN A 87 42.08 -18.63 2.81
C ASN A 87 40.56 -18.41 2.73
N LEU A 88 40.06 -18.11 1.54
CA LEU A 88 38.71 -18.44 1.12
C LEU A 88 38.85 -19.71 0.28
N SER A 89 38.72 -20.87 0.95
CA SER A 89 38.63 -22.15 0.26
C SER A 89 37.49 -22.07 -0.73
N THR A 90 37.83 -22.04 -2.02
CA THR A 90 36.84 -22.09 -3.10
C THR A 90 36.35 -23.53 -3.13
N PRO A 91 35.05 -23.80 -2.94
CA PRO A 91 34.56 -25.17 -2.98
C PRO A 91 34.88 -25.81 -4.34
N PRO A 92 35.19 -27.13 -4.38
CA PRO A 92 35.53 -27.81 -5.62
C PRO A 92 34.39 -27.69 -6.65
N ALA A 93 34.73 -27.64 -7.93
CA ALA A 93 33.79 -27.39 -9.03
C ALA A 93 32.59 -28.37 -9.08
N SER A 94 32.73 -29.56 -8.48
CA SER A 94 31.69 -30.58 -8.35
C SER A 94 30.54 -30.17 -7.40
N ASP A 95 30.73 -29.18 -6.53
CA ASP A 95 29.71 -28.65 -5.61
C ASP A 95 29.02 -27.38 -6.14
N ARG A 96 29.24 -27.03 -7.41
CA ARG A 96 28.62 -25.84 -8.02
C ARG A 96 27.10 -25.94 -8.08
N PHE A 97 26.55 -27.14 -8.29
CA PHE A 97 25.13 -27.37 -8.47
C PHE A 97 24.56 -28.22 -7.34
N VAL A 98 23.37 -27.85 -6.87
CA VAL A 98 22.62 -28.68 -5.92
C VAL A 98 22.16 -29.97 -6.60
N PRO A 99 21.94 -31.06 -5.83
CA PRO A 99 21.42 -32.31 -6.38
C PRO A 99 20.12 -32.12 -7.17
N PRO A 100 19.87 -32.93 -8.23
CA PRO A 100 18.63 -32.87 -9.00
C PRO A 100 17.39 -32.93 -8.11
N MET A 101 16.44 -32.02 -8.33
CA MET A 101 15.19 -31.97 -7.56
C MET A 101 14.12 -32.85 -8.19
N THR A 102 13.37 -33.56 -7.36
CA THR A 102 12.18 -34.31 -7.79
C THR A 102 11.02 -33.36 -8.12
N THR A 103 10.06 -33.83 -8.91
CA THR A 103 8.82 -33.08 -9.21
C THR A 103 8.08 -32.68 -7.92
N SER A 104 7.99 -33.59 -6.95
CA SER A 104 7.33 -33.31 -5.67
C SER A 104 8.03 -32.20 -4.87
N ALA A 105 9.37 -32.18 -4.86
CA ALA A 105 10.13 -31.11 -4.20
C ALA A 105 9.94 -29.75 -4.89
N ILE A 106 9.78 -29.74 -6.22
CA ILE A 106 9.46 -28.53 -6.97
C ILE A 106 8.05 -28.05 -6.63
N GLU A 107 7.06 -28.94 -6.64
CA GLU A 107 5.68 -28.62 -6.27
C GLU A 107 5.55 -28.09 -4.84
N GLU A 108 6.29 -28.67 -3.88
CA GLU A 108 6.33 -28.17 -2.51
C GLU A 108 6.87 -26.73 -2.44
N LYS A 109 7.97 -26.46 -3.15
CA LYS A 109 8.50 -25.08 -3.26
C LYS A 109 7.52 -24.13 -3.95
N MET A 110 6.77 -24.61 -4.94
CA MET A 110 5.72 -23.83 -5.60
C MET A 110 4.56 -23.46 -4.66
N LYS A 111 4.20 -24.33 -3.69
CA LYS A 111 3.16 -24.02 -2.68
C LYS A 111 3.52 -22.80 -1.81
N GLY A 112 4.81 -22.52 -1.64
CA GLY A 112 5.33 -21.34 -0.93
C GLY A 112 5.19 -20.02 -1.70
N ARG A 113 4.87 -20.07 -3.01
CA ARG A 113 4.71 -18.87 -3.85
C ARG A 113 3.50 -18.02 -3.44
N ILE A 114 2.41 -18.64 -2.99
CA ILE A 114 1.17 -17.93 -2.66
C ILE A 114 1.21 -17.50 -1.19
N PRO A 115 1.12 -16.20 -0.88
CA PRO A 115 1.10 -15.73 0.50
C PRO A 115 -0.08 -16.28 1.31
N GLU A 116 0.14 -16.57 2.60
CA GLU A 116 -0.91 -17.09 3.51
C GLU A 116 -2.13 -16.15 3.63
N ALA A 117 -1.91 -14.84 3.56
CA ALA A 117 -3.03 -13.89 3.49
C ALA A 117 -3.89 -14.11 2.24
N THR A 118 -3.25 -14.37 1.09
CA THR A 118 -3.95 -14.64 -0.18
C THR A 118 -4.74 -15.94 -0.08
N LYS A 119 -4.15 -17.02 0.44
CA LYS A 119 -4.85 -18.29 0.68
C LYS A 119 -6.11 -18.11 1.53
N ARG A 120 -6.00 -17.39 2.65
CA ARG A 120 -7.16 -17.07 3.51
C ARG A 120 -8.25 -16.31 2.77
N THR A 121 -7.90 -15.31 1.96
CA THR A 121 -8.90 -14.57 1.17
C THR A 121 -9.54 -15.41 0.07
N THR A 122 -8.78 -16.33 -0.56
CA THR A 122 -9.30 -17.30 -1.54
C THR A 122 -10.33 -18.20 -0.88
N LYS A 123 -9.96 -18.83 0.23
CA LYS A 123 -10.85 -19.70 1.01
C LYS A 123 -12.13 -18.96 1.42
N TRP A 124 -12.00 -17.75 1.97
CA TRP A 124 -13.17 -16.96 2.36
C TRP A 124 -14.12 -16.66 1.18
N GLY A 125 -13.59 -16.26 0.03
CA GLY A 125 -14.42 -16.01 -1.16
C GLY A 125 -15.16 -17.26 -1.62
N LYS A 126 -14.49 -18.42 -1.57
CA LYS A 126 -15.09 -19.73 -1.85
C LYS A 126 -16.16 -20.09 -0.82
N ASP A 127 -15.91 -19.89 0.47
CA ASP A 127 -16.89 -20.19 1.53
C ASP A 127 -18.16 -19.35 1.38
N VAL A 128 -18.05 -18.10 0.90
CA VAL A 128 -19.21 -17.25 0.56
C VAL A 128 -20.01 -17.85 -0.60
N TRP A 129 -19.33 -18.36 -1.65
CA TRP A 129 -19.98 -19.07 -2.75
C TRP A 129 -20.71 -20.32 -2.27
N ASP A 130 -20.02 -21.21 -1.55
CA ASP A 130 -20.60 -22.46 -1.06
C ASP A 130 -21.84 -22.22 -0.20
N LEU A 131 -21.76 -21.27 0.73
CA LEU A 131 -22.88 -20.94 1.61
C LEU A 131 -24.06 -20.40 0.80
N TRP A 132 -23.81 -19.47 -0.12
CA TRP A 132 -24.84 -18.94 -1.01
C TRP A 132 -25.46 -20.05 -1.86
N ALA A 133 -24.65 -20.88 -2.52
CA ALA A 133 -25.09 -21.95 -3.40
C ALA A 133 -26.00 -22.95 -2.66
N ARG A 134 -25.56 -23.44 -1.50
CA ARG A 134 -26.35 -24.37 -0.67
C ARG A 134 -27.66 -23.74 -0.20
N THR A 135 -27.61 -22.48 0.24
CA THR A 135 -28.79 -21.76 0.74
C THR A 135 -29.81 -21.57 -0.39
N GLN A 136 -29.37 -21.06 -1.54
CA GLN A 136 -30.26 -20.84 -2.68
C GLN A 136 -30.81 -22.15 -3.25
N ASN A 137 -29.99 -23.21 -3.33
CA ASN A 137 -30.48 -24.52 -3.75
C ASN A 137 -31.56 -25.08 -2.80
N SER A 138 -31.53 -24.76 -1.51
CA SER A 138 -32.58 -25.17 -0.55
C SER A 138 -33.88 -24.38 -0.68
N LEU A 139 -33.83 -23.18 -1.27
CA LEU A 139 -34.98 -22.29 -1.44
C LEU A 139 -35.63 -22.39 -2.82
N ARG A 140 -34.89 -22.89 -3.81
CA ARG A 140 -35.34 -23.01 -5.20
C ARG A 140 -36.38 -24.13 -5.34
N THR A 141 -37.53 -23.78 -5.91
CA THR A 141 -38.60 -24.70 -6.30
C THR A 141 -38.81 -24.63 -7.82
N PHE A 142 -39.52 -25.58 -8.41
CA PHE A 142 -39.84 -25.54 -9.86
C PHE A 142 -40.60 -24.27 -10.28
N GLU A 143 -41.32 -23.64 -9.35
CA GLU A 143 -42.05 -22.38 -9.58
C GLU A 143 -41.11 -21.16 -9.71
N SER A 144 -39.84 -21.30 -9.30
CA SER A 144 -38.81 -20.25 -9.43
C SER A 144 -38.09 -20.25 -10.79
N LEU A 145 -38.43 -21.19 -11.69
CA LEU A 145 -37.89 -21.26 -13.05
C LEU A 145 -38.58 -20.26 -13.96
N GLU A 146 -37.82 -19.35 -14.54
CA GLU A 146 -38.30 -18.50 -15.62
C GLU A 146 -38.09 -19.17 -16.99
N THR A 147 -38.96 -18.86 -17.95
CA THR A 147 -38.83 -19.32 -19.33
C THR A 147 -37.49 -18.85 -19.91
N GLY A 148 -36.57 -19.80 -20.14
CA GLY A 148 -35.23 -19.54 -20.69
C GLY A 148 -34.08 -19.74 -19.70
N ASP A 149 -34.36 -20.06 -18.43
CA ASP A 149 -33.32 -20.47 -17.49
C ASP A 149 -32.72 -21.82 -17.90
N ARG A 150 -31.41 -21.80 -18.19
CA ARG A 150 -30.66 -22.99 -18.67
C ARG A 150 -30.06 -23.82 -17.54
N PHE A 151 -29.99 -23.25 -16.34
CA PHE A 151 -29.40 -23.90 -15.17
C PHE A 151 -30.33 -23.69 -13.97
N PHE A 152 -30.62 -24.77 -13.25
CA PHE A 152 -31.54 -24.75 -12.10
C PHE A 152 -30.80 -24.88 -10.77
N ILE A 153 -29.86 -25.84 -10.69
CA ILE A 153 -29.05 -26.11 -9.50
C ILE A 153 -27.75 -25.32 -9.58
N ILE A 154 -27.40 -24.65 -8.49
CA ILE A 154 -26.15 -23.92 -8.36
C ILE A 154 -25.03 -24.91 -8.00
N PRO A 155 -23.90 -24.92 -8.74
CA PRO A 155 -22.81 -25.85 -8.48
C PRO A 155 -22.07 -25.51 -7.18
N VAL A 156 -21.94 -26.52 -6.31
CA VAL A 156 -21.10 -26.44 -5.09
C VAL A 156 -19.68 -26.93 -5.41
N ASP A 157 -19.56 -27.99 -6.20
CA ASP A 157 -18.28 -28.37 -6.80
C ASP A 157 -18.10 -27.63 -8.13
N LEU A 158 -17.03 -26.84 -8.22
CA LEU A 158 -16.70 -26.03 -9.39
C LEU A 158 -15.72 -26.72 -10.34
N SER A 159 -15.27 -27.95 -10.03
CA SER A 159 -14.25 -28.68 -10.80
C SER A 159 -14.67 -28.89 -12.26
N SER A 160 -15.93 -29.26 -12.49
CA SER A 160 -16.50 -29.58 -13.80
C SER A 160 -17.48 -28.54 -14.34
N THR A 161 -17.65 -27.39 -13.68
CA THR A 161 -18.60 -26.35 -14.12
C THR A 161 -18.16 -25.73 -15.45
N SER A 162 -19.12 -25.57 -16.36
CA SER A 162 -18.92 -24.95 -17.68
C SER A 162 -18.78 -23.42 -17.57
N ALA A 163 -18.21 -22.79 -18.61
CA ALA A 163 -18.09 -21.34 -18.64
C ALA A 163 -19.47 -20.66 -18.68
N GLU A 164 -20.41 -21.22 -19.44
CA GLU A 164 -21.77 -20.71 -19.57
C GLU A 164 -22.54 -20.79 -18.25
N GLU A 165 -22.41 -21.91 -17.53
CA GLU A 165 -23.03 -22.09 -16.21
C GLU A 165 -22.43 -21.13 -15.18
N MET A 166 -21.12 -20.98 -15.19
CA MET A 166 -20.44 -20.07 -14.27
C MET A 166 -20.79 -18.61 -14.54
N ASP A 167 -20.87 -18.17 -15.81
CA ASP A 167 -21.34 -16.84 -16.19
C ASP A 167 -22.77 -16.58 -15.71
N PHE A 168 -23.67 -17.55 -15.91
CA PHE A 168 -25.07 -17.49 -15.49
C PHE A 168 -25.23 -17.35 -13.97
N TRP A 169 -24.48 -18.13 -13.19
CA TRP A 169 -24.59 -18.11 -11.72
C TRP A 169 -23.84 -16.94 -11.09
N LEU A 170 -22.67 -16.57 -11.60
CA LEU A 170 -21.94 -15.40 -11.09
C LEU A 170 -22.74 -14.11 -11.29
N ALA A 171 -23.49 -13.99 -12.40
CA ALA A 171 -24.35 -12.84 -12.65
C ALA A 171 -25.41 -12.65 -11.55
N ARG A 172 -25.95 -13.74 -11.00
CA ARG A 172 -26.92 -13.74 -9.89
C ARG A 172 -26.24 -13.55 -8.53
N PHE A 173 -25.17 -14.31 -8.32
CA PHE A 173 -24.36 -14.28 -7.10
C PHE A 173 -24.06 -12.86 -6.64
N VAL A 174 -23.59 -11.99 -7.54
CA VAL A 174 -23.20 -10.61 -7.18
C VAL A 174 -24.36 -9.74 -6.69
N PHE A 175 -25.58 -10.00 -7.13
CA PHE A 175 -26.79 -9.30 -6.68
C PHE A 175 -27.36 -9.89 -5.39
N GLU A 176 -27.15 -11.17 -5.14
CA GLU A 176 -27.78 -11.91 -4.04
C GLU A 176 -26.95 -11.90 -2.75
N ILE A 177 -25.62 -11.94 -2.84
CA ILE A 177 -24.79 -12.07 -1.64
C ILE A 177 -24.88 -10.85 -0.71
N ARG A 178 -24.90 -11.13 0.59
CA ARG A 178 -24.90 -10.13 1.66
C ARG A 178 -23.86 -10.50 2.72
N ARG A 179 -23.45 -9.50 3.48
CA ARG A 179 -22.66 -9.70 4.70
C ARG A 179 -23.50 -10.41 5.75
N LYS A 180 -22.84 -10.97 6.78
CA LYS A 180 -23.53 -11.63 7.91
C LYS A 180 -24.51 -10.70 8.65
N ASP A 181 -24.27 -9.39 8.63
CA ASP A 181 -25.17 -8.37 9.19
C ASP A 181 -26.33 -7.97 8.25
N GLY A 182 -26.54 -8.72 7.16
CA GLY A 182 -27.56 -8.47 6.15
C GLY A 182 -27.25 -7.32 5.18
N LYS A 183 -26.24 -6.50 5.46
CA LYS A 183 -25.88 -5.35 4.62
C LYS A 183 -25.21 -5.79 3.32
N PRO A 184 -25.32 -5.01 2.24
CA PRO A 184 -24.58 -5.29 1.02
C PRO A 184 -23.06 -5.22 1.23
N TYR A 185 -22.32 -5.99 0.45
CA TYR A 185 -20.88 -5.83 0.35
C TYR A 185 -20.54 -4.52 -0.40
N PRO A 186 -19.52 -3.77 0.03
CA PRO A 186 -19.00 -2.65 -0.77
C PRO A 186 -18.55 -3.09 -2.16
N PRO A 187 -18.62 -2.23 -3.20
CA PRO A 187 -18.25 -2.57 -4.58
C PRO A 187 -16.86 -3.21 -4.70
N ARG A 188 -15.87 -2.68 -3.98
CA ARG A 188 -14.50 -3.22 -3.97
C ARG A 188 -14.42 -4.60 -3.34
N THR A 189 -15.15 -4.83 -2.25
CA THR A 189 -15.18 -6.13 -1.58
C THR A 189 -15.86 -7.17 -2.46
N LEU A 190 -16.94 -6.79 -3.15
CA LEU A 190 -17.64 -7.63 -4.11
C LEU A 190 -16.70 -8.10 -5.23
N TYR A 191 -15.94 -7.19 -5.83
CA TYR A 191 -14.91 -7.52 -6.82
C TYR A 191 -13.87 -8.51 -6.27
N ASN A 192 -13.42 -8.30 -5.03
CA ASN A 192 -12.44 -9.17 -4.39
C ASN A 192 -12.97 -10.59 -4.12
N ILE A 193 -14.25 -10.75 -3.81
CA ILE A 193 -14.88 -12.07 -3.66
C ILE A 193 -14.83 -12.82 -4.99
N VAL A 194 -15.20 -12.16 -6.10
CA VAL A 194 -15.10 -12.75 -7.44
C VAL A 194 -13.66 -13.13 -7.77
N ALA A 195 -12.70 -12.25 -7.51
CA ALA A 195 -11.29 -12.53 -7.75
C ALA A 195 -10.78 -13.70 -6.89
N ALA A 196 -11.32 -13.89 -5.68
CA ALA A 196 -11.02 -15.03 -4.84
C ALA A 196 -11.57 -16.34 -5.42
N ILE A 197 -12.80 -16.36 -5.94
CA ILE A 197 -13.39 -17.53 -6.62
C ILE A 197 -12.58 -17.89 -7.87
N MET A 198 -12.24 -16.90 -8.70
CA MET A 198 -11.39 -17.11 -9.88
C MET A 198 -10.00 -17.66 -9.50
N ARG A 199 -9.45 -17.22 -8.37
CA ARG A 199 -8.18 -17.74 -7.84
C ARG A 199 -8.32 -19.18 -7.35
N HIS A 200 -9.42 -19.53 -6.68
CA HIS A 200 -9.70 -20.91 -6.25
C HIS A 200 -9.73 -21.86 -7.45
N LEU A 201 -10.47 -21.49 -8.50
CA LEU A 201 -10.51 -22.26 -9.75
C LEU A 201 -9.11 -22.46 -10.35
N ARG A 202 -8.31 -21.40 -10.39
CA ARG A 202 -6.97 -21.44 -10.97
C ARG A 202 -5.98 -22.27 -10.16
N GLU A 203 -5.88 -22.01 -8.87
CA GLU A 203 -4.79 -22.52 -8.02
C GLU A 203 -5.16 -23.85 -7.36
N ASP A 204 -6.42 -24.06 -7.00
CA ASP A 204 -6.86 -25.25 -6.27
C ASP A 204 -7.48 -26.30 -7.20
N LEU A 205 -8.09 -25.88 -8.32
CA LEU A 205 -8.76 -26.77 -9.29
C LEU A 205 -8.03 -26.86 -10.64
N SER A 206 -6.90 -26.17 -10.81
CA SER A 206 -6.13 -26.11 -12.07
C SER A 206 -6.93 -25.67 -13.31
N ARG A 207 -8.05 -24.96 -13.11
CA ARG A 207 -8.93 -24.41 -14.15
C ARG A 207 -8.42 -23.05 -14.64
N HIS A 208 -7.26 -23.06 -15.30
CA HIS A 208 -6.64 -21.85 -15.85
C HIS A 208 -7.44 -21.23 -17.01
N ASP A 209 -8.37 -22.00 -17.59
CA ASP A 209 -9.30 -21.62 -18.65
C ASP A 209 -10.40 -20.66 -18.17
N MET A 210 -10.59 -20.50 -16.86
CA MET A 210 -11.65 -19.67 -16.26
C MET A 210 -11.12 -18.28 -15.89
N ASN A 211 -11.38 -17.27 -16.73
CA ASN A 211 -10.93 -15.89 -16.49
C ASN A 211 -12.07 -14.87 -16.61
N PHE A 212 -12.89 -14.80 -15.57
CA PHE A 212 -14.14 -14.03 -15.56
C PHE A 212 -13.96 -12.53 -15.80
N LEU A 213 -12.83 -11.99 -15.33
CA LEU A 213 -12.54 -10.57 -15.29
C LEU A 213 -11.81 -10.08 -16.54
N ASP A 214 -11.37 -10.98 -17.42
CA ASP A 214 -10.76 -10.63 -18.70
C ASP A 214 -11.83 -10.22 -19.71
N LYS A 215 -11.72 -9.02 -20.26
CA LYS A 215 -12.63 -8.50 -21.28
C LYS A 215 -12.54 -9.29 -22.59
N ALA A 216 -11.40 -9.91 -22.88
CA ALA A 216 -11.21 -10.73 -24.08
C ALA A 216 -11.98 -12.06 -23.99
N ASP A 217 -12.24 -12.57 -22.79
CA ASP A 217 -13.02 -13.79 -22.61
C ASP A 217 -14.52 -13.47 -22.70
N ILE A 218 -15.08 -13.57 -23.91
CA ILE A 218 -16.48 -13.24 -24.19
C ILE A 218 -17.49 -14.11 -23.44
N ARG A 219 -17.09 -15.30 -22.97
CA ARG A 219 -17.98 -16.25 -22.28
C ARG A 219 -18.55 -15.66 -20.99
N PHE A 220 -17.82 -14.74 -20.35
CA PHE A 220 -18.24 -14.09 -19.09
C PHE A 220 -18.79 -12.67 -19.27
N ALA A 221 -19.28 -12.33 -20.47
CA ALA A 221 -19.72 -10.98 -20.79
C ALA A 221 -20.97 -10.56 -19.98
N GLN A 222 -21.90 -11.49 -19.71
CA GLN A 222 -23.12 -11.19 -18.97
C GLN A 222 -22.81 -10.96 -17.50
N PHE A 223 -21.99 -11.83 -16.90
CA PHE A 223 -21.48 -11.66 -15.55
C PHE A 223 -20.79 -10.30 -15.37
N ARG A 224 -19.89 -9.90 -16.28
CA ARG A 224 -19.19 -8.61 -16.16
C ARG A 224 -20.15 -7.43 -16.20
N LYS A 225 -21.20 -7.48 -17.04
CA LYS A 225 -22.25 -6.45 -17.07
C LYS A 225 -23.03 -6.41 -15.74
N ALA A 226 -23.38 -7.57 -15.20
CA ALA A 226 -24.05 -7.70 -13.91
C ALA A 226 -23.21 -7.15 -12.75
N LEU A 227 -21.92 -7.49 -12.70
CA LEU A 227 -20.97 -6.97 -11.71
C LEU A 227 -20.82 -5.44 -11.81
N ASP A 228 -20.64 -4.90 -13.02
CA ASP A 228 -20.54 -3.46 -13.25
C ASP A 228 -21.82 -2.72 -12.82
N ALA A 229 -23.00 -3.23 -13.21
CA ALA A 229 -24.29 -2.67 -12.82
C ALA A 229 -24.45 -2.67 -11.30
N ARG A 230 -24.16 -3.79 -10.63
CA ARG A 230 -24.25 -3.90 -9.17
C ARG A 230 -23.27 -2.97 -8.46
N MET A 231 -22.04 -2.84 -8.94
CA MET A 231 -21.05 -1.94 -8.36
C MET A 231 -21.45 -0.47 -8.48
N LYS A 232 -22.04 -0.07 -9.62
CA LYS A 232 -22.60 1.27 -9.84
C LYS A 232 -23.78 1.55 -8.93
N GLU A 233 -24.72 0.60 -8.82
CA GLU A 233 -25.89 0.69 -7.95
C GLU A 233 -25.47 0.92 -6.48
N LEU A 234 -24.55 0.10 -5.97
CA LEU A 234 -24.04 0.21 -4.61
C LEU A 234 -23.31 1.53 -4.35
N THR A 235 -22.59 2.03 -5.35
CA THR A 235 -21.90 3.32 -5.27
C THR A 235 -22.90 4.48 -5.23
N ALA A 236 -23.96 4.42 -6.06
CA ALA A 236 -25.04 5.40 -6.05
C ALA A 236 -25.79 5.42 -4.70
N GLN A 237 -25.91 4.26 -4.04
CA GLN A 237 -26.45 4.12 -2.68
C GLN A 237 -25.48 4.59 -1.57
N GLY A 238 -24.27 5.06 -1.93
CA GLY A 238 -23.27 5.50 -0.98
C GLY A 238 -22.53 4.37 -0.26
N VAL A 239 -22.75 3.10 -0.61
CA VAL A 239 -22.13 1.94 0.05
C VAL A 239 -20.63 1.91 -0.21
N GLY A 240 -19.83 1.97 0.85
CA GLY A 240 -18.36 1.91 0.75
C GLY A 240 -17.70 3.20 0.26
N THR A 241 -18.44 4.31 0.21
CA THR A 241 -17.90 5.64 -0.12
C THR A 241 -16.96 6.18 0.96
N VAL A 242 -17.25 5.88 2.23
CA VAL A 242 -16.39 6.21 3.37
C VAL A 242 -15.25 5.19 3.46
N LYS A 243 -14.03 5.64 3.16
CA LYS A 243 -12.82 4.83 3.34
C LYS A 243 -12.35 4.94 4.79
N ARG A 244 -12.33 3.81 5.50
CA ARG A 244 -11.72 3.70 6.82
C ARG A 244 -10.20 3.68 6.69
N GLN A 245 -9.58 4.86 6.58
CA GLN A 245 -8.13 4.99 6.56
C GLN A 245 -7.58 5.15 7.98
N ALA A 246 -6.33 4.77 8.21
CA ALA A 246 -5.68 5.06 9.48
C ALA A 246 -5.47 6.57 9.62
N ASP A 247 -5.71 7.11 10.81
CA ASP A 247 -5.51 8.54 11.07
C ASP A 247 -4.10 8.82 11.59
N PRO A 248 -3.47 9.94 11.22
CA PRO A 248 -2.18 10.30 11.75
C PRO A 248 -2.28 10.60 13.26
N LEU A 249 -1.20 10.31 13.97
CA LEU A 249 -0.88 10.97 15.23
C LEU A 249 -0.40 12.39 14.94
N THR A 250 -0.91 13.34 15.72
CA THR A 250 -0.53 14.75 15.73
C THR A 250 0.76 14.96 16.53
N THR A 251 1.36 16.15 16.42
CA THR A 251 2.50 16.53 17.26
C THR A 251 2.14 16.59 18.75
N VAL A 252 0.88 16.93 19.07
CA VAL A 252 0.36 16.94 20.45
C VAL A 252 0.23 15.51 21.00
N ASP A 253 -0.22 14.56 20.18
CA ASP A 253 -0.25 13.15 20.57
C ASP A 253 1.16 12.64 20.90
N GLU A 254 2.15 12.96 20.04
CA GLU A 254 3.55 12.58 20.25
C GLU A 254 4.16 13.23 21.49
N GLU A 255 3.88 14.52 21.74
CA GLU A 255 4.24 15.20 22.99
C GLU A 255 3.65 14.48 24.21
N THR A 256 2.38 14.11 24.14
CA THR A 256 1.66 13.42 25.23
C THR A 256 2.27 12.05 25.52
N LEU A 257 2.67 11.30 24.49
CA LEU A 257 3.37 10.01 24.65
C LEU A 257 4.67 10.17 25.44
N TRP A 258 5.45 11.22 25.17
CA TRP A 258 6.69 11.50 25.89
C TRP A 258 6.43 12.06 27.30
N ALA A 259 5.51 13.00 27.45
CA ALA A 259 5.21 13.67 28.71
C ALA A 259 4.66 12.70 29.77
N THR A 260 3.84 11.73 29.37
CA THR A 260 3.31 10.69 30.26
C THR A 260 4.31 9.59 30.57
N GLY A 261 5.49 9.58 29.92
CA GLY A 261 6.47 8.50 30.04
C GLY A 261 6.07 7.20 29.36
N THR A 262 4.97 7.19 28.60
CA THR A 262 4.55 6.04 27.78
C THR A 262 5.59 5.71 26.72
N VAL A 263 6.20 6.74 26.12
CA VAL A 263 7.47 6.65 25.40
C VAL A 263 8.54 7.26 26.28
N SER A 264 9.60 6.49 26.56
CA SER A 264 10.64 6.92 27.50
C SER A 264 11.93 6.13 27.29
N THR A 265 13.07 6.77 27.53
CA THR A 265 14.38 6.10 27.60
C THR A 265 14.67 5.50 28.98
N LYS A 266 13.83 5.78 29.97
CA LYS A 266 14.05 5.41 31.38
C LYS A 266 13.43 4.08 31.79
N THR A 267 12.49 3.55 31.01
CA THR A 267 11.77 2.30 31.34
C THR A 267 11.82 1.34 30.15
N ALA A 268 11.88 0.03 30.41
CA ALA A 268 11.95 -0.97 29.34
C ALA A 268 10.68 -0.97 28.47
N THR A 269 9.51 -0.80 29.10
CA THR A 269 8.23 -0.67 28.38
C THR A 269 8.19 0.60 27.53
N GLY A 270 8.64 1.74 28.09
CA GLY A 270 8.70 3.00 27.36
C GLY A 270 9.66 2.97 26.18
N LEU A 271 10.78 2.26 26.31
CA LEU A 271 11.71 2.01 25.20
C LEU A 271 11.05 1.18 24.11
N SER A 272 10.40 0.07 24.48
CA SER A 272 9.71 -0.83 23.55
C SER A 272 8.62 -0.11 22.75
N TYR A 273 7.77 0.69 23.42
CA TYR A 273 6.77 1.50 22.73
C TYR A 273 7.39 2.59 21.87
N GLY A 274 8.43 3.27 22.36
CA GLY A 274 9.16 4.30 21.61
C GLY A 274 9.73 3.77 20.30
N VAL A 275 10.53 2.69 20.36
CA VAL A 275 11.10 2.11 19.14
C VAL A 275 10.01 1.56 18.22
N PHE A 276 8.91 1.02 18.74
CA PHE A 276 7.79 0.58 17.91
C PHE A 276 7.15 1.76 17.16
N PHE A 277 6.81 2.85 17.87
CA PHE A 277 6.23 4.04 17.29
C PHE A 277 7.11 4.64 16.19
N TYR A 278 8.40 4.82 16.47
CA TYR A 278 9.34 5.37 15.48
C TYR A 278 9.70 4.39 14.37
N ASN A 279 9.60 3.08 14.58
CA ASN A 279 9.65 2.11 13.49
C ASN A 279 8.50 2.31 12.50
N CYS A 280 7.29 2.56 13.00
CA CYS A 280 6.15 2.88 12.14
C CYS A 280 6.28 4.25 11.47
N LYS A 281 6.70 5.27 12.22
CA LYS A 281 6.84 6.65 11.73
C LYS A 281 8.01 6.80 10.78
N ILE A 282 9.25 6.59 11.23
CA ILE A 282 10.45 6.94 10.46
C ILE A 282 10.71 5.95 9.32
N PHE A 283 10.63 4.65 9.61
CA PHE A 283 10.96 3.62 8.64
C PHE A 283 9.72 3.12 7.88
N GLY A 284 8.52 3.60 8.21
CA GLY A 284 7.29 3.27 7.50
C GLY A 284 6.88 1.79 7.63
N LEU A 285 7.31 1.11 8.69
CA LEU A 285 6.91 -0.27 8.97
C LEU A 285 5.44 -0.30 9.39
N ARG A 286 4.66 -1.22 8.82
CA ARG A 286 3.19 -1.19 8.95
C ARG A 286 2.59 -2.55 9.24
N GLY A 287 3.08 -3.58 8.57
CA GLY A 287 2.53 -4.92 8.66
C GLY A 287 2.95 -5.59 9.96
N MET A 288 2.03 -6.30 10.60
CA MET A 288 2.40 -7.18 11.71
C MET A 288 3.52 -8.13 11.29
N ASP A 289 3.46 -8.68 10.07
CA ASP A 289 4.49 -9.56 9.55
C ASP A 289 5.87 -8.88 9.43
N GLU A 290 5.91 -7.59 9.07
CA GLU A 290 7.16 -6.81 9.03
C GLU A 290 7.75 -6.64 10.43
N HIS A 291 6.90 -6.33 11.42
CA HIS A 291 7.35 -6.19 12.82
C HIS A 291 7.74 -7.54 13.43
N ARG A 292 7.01 -8.62 13.15
CA ARG A 292 7.28 -9.96 13.68
C ARG A 292 8.65 -10.49 13.25
N HIS A 293 9.02 -10.26 11.99
CA HIS A 293 10.28 -10.74 11.41
C HIS A 293 11.40 -9.70 11.45
N LEU A 294 11.17 -8.54 12.08
CA LEU A 294 12.18 -7.50 12.23
C LEU A 294 13.33 -8.03 13.09
N GLN A 295 14.55 -7.84 12.61
CA GLN A 295 15.76 -8.28 13.30
C GLN A 295 16.64 -7.12 13.76
N ALA A 296 17.40 -7.33 14.83
CA ALA A 296 18.27 -6.30 15.44
C ALA A 296 19.36 -5.81 14.49
N GLU A 297 19.91 -6.70 13.67
CA GLU A 297 20.99 -6.47 12.70
C GLU A 297 20.55 -5.60 11.52
N GLN A 298 19.24 -5.39 11.35
CA GLN A 298 18.74 -4.44 10.37
C GLN A 298 18.99 -2.99 10.79
N PHE A 299 19.42 -2.76 12.03
CA PHE A 299 19.72 -1.45 12.60
C PHE A 299 21.20 -1.33 12.90
N THR A 300 21.86 -0.34 12.28
CA THR A 300 23.29 -0.05 12.49
C THR A 300 23.46 1.40 12.92
N LEU A 301 24.25 1.61 13.96
CA LEU A 301 24.65 2.95 14.39
C LEU A 301 25.96 3.32 13.67
N GLY A 302 26.04 4.55 13.17
CA GLY A 302 27.21 5.04 12.47
C GLY A 302 27.49 6.52 12.75
N LEU A 303 28.59 7.00 12.20
CA LEU A 303 29.03 8.39 12.24
C LEU A 303 29.54 8.73 10.84
N ASP A 304 29.02 9.80 10.25
CA ASP A 304 29.56 10.38 9.01
C ASP A 304 29.75 11.90 9.18
N GLN A 305 30.07 12.58 8.08
CA GLN A 305 30.29 14.03 8.04
C GLN A 305 29.09 14.86 8.54
N ASN A 306 27.87 14.31 8.51
CA ASN A 306 26.65 14.97 8.97
C ASN A 306 26.32 14.62 10.43
N GLY A 307 27.15 13.81 11.09
CA GLY A 307 27.00 13.43 12.50
C GLY A 307 26.59 11.98 12.70
N ARG A 308 26.19 11.66 13.94
CA ARG A 308 25.78 10.30 14.31
C ARG A 308 24.45 9.96 13.65
N TYR A 309 24.28 8.73 13.21
CA TYR A 309 23.04 8.27 12.58
C TYR A 309 22.67 6.84 12.98
N LEU A 310 21.39 6.53 12.82
CA LEU A 310 20.83 5.20 12.81
C LEU A 310 20.45 4.83 11.38
N GLN A 311 20.99 3.74 10.86
CA GLN A 311 20.68 3.21 9.55
C GLN A 311 19.81 1.96 9.68
N TYR A 312 18.65 1.99 9.03
CA TYR A 312 17.75 0.85 8.87
C TYR A 312 17.89 0.28 7.45
N THR A 313 18.21 -1.01 7.37
CA THR A 313 18.21 -1.77 6.11
C THR A 313 17.06 -2.77 6.13
N GLY A 314 16.05 -2.49 5.31
CA GLY A 314 14.93 -3.37 5.07
C GLY A 314 15.34 -4.67 4.40
N ARG A 315 14.47 -5.67 4.52
CA ARG A 315 14.55 -6.94 3.79
C ARG A 315 13.29 -7.09 2.94
N VAL A 316 12.97 -8.33 2.56
CA VAL A 316 11.70 -8.69 1.93
C VAL A 316 10.54 -8.09 2.72
N SER A 317 9.64 -7.40 2.04
CA SER A 317 8.47 -6.74 2.62
C SER A 317 7.25 -6.98 1.74
N LYS A 318 6.06 -6.58 2.19
CA LYS A 318 4.85 -6.69 1.35
C LYS A 318 5.00 -5.99 -0.01
N ASN A 319 5.81 -4.93 -0.10
CA ASN A 319 6.05 -4.16 -1.33
C ASN A 319 7.33 -4.61 -2.07
N VAL A 320 8.05 -5.59 -1.54
CA VAL A 320 9.32 -6.11 -2.05
C VAL A 320 9.33 -7.62 -1.76
N GLN A 321 8.51 -8.38 -2.49
CA GLN A 321 8.43 -9.83 -2.36
C GLN A 321 9.50 -10.56 -3.19
N GLY A 322 10.19 -9.86 -4.08
CA GLY A 322 11.05 -10.47 -5.10
C GLY A 322 10.23 -11.20 -6.17
N GLY A 323 10.89 -12.10 -6.89
CA GLY A 323 10.27 -12.93 -7.94
C GLY A 323 10.19 -12.26 -9.31
N LEU A 324 9.51 -12.92 -10.25
CA LEU A 324 9.50 -12.55 -11.68
C LEU A 324 9.02 -11.11 -11.95
N ASN A 325 8.13 -10.60 -11.10
CA ASN A 325 7.58 -9.25 -11.19
C ASN A 325 8.41 -8.20 -10.40
N HIS A 326 9.34 -8.62 -9.53
CA HIS A 326 10.19 -7.73 -8.72
C HIS A 326 11.66 -8.15 -8.82
N ARG A 327 12.19 -8.16 -10.04
CA ARG A 327 13.58 -8.58 -10.32
C ARG A 327 14.62 -7.60 -9.75
N GLN A 328 14.28 -6.31 -9.73
CA GLN A 328 15.08 -5.27 -9.08
C GLN A 328 14.60 -5.11 -7.63
N VAL A 329 15.34 -5.71 -6.70
CA VAL A 329 15.02 -5.68 -5.27
C VAL A 329 15.65 -4.44 -4.64
N ASP A 330 15.01 -3.29 -4.82
CA ASP A 330 15.37 -2.08 -4.05
C ASP A 330 14.82 -2.22 -2.64
N VAL A 331 15.66 -2.71 -1.72
CA VAL A 331 15.34 -2.73 -0.30
C VAL A 331 15.41 -1.33 0.29
N LYS A 332 14.49 -1.04 1.22
CA LYS A 332 14.46 0.25 1.91
C LYS A 332 15.74 0.44 2.72
N ASN A 333 16.54 1.45 2.38
CA ASN A 333 17.74 1.81 3.13
C ASN A 333 17.60 3.26 3.61
N ILE A 334 17.41 3.44 4.92
CA ILE A 334 17.08 4.74 5.51
C ILE A 334 18.08 5.09 6.59
N ARG A 335 18.70 6.26 6.48
CA ARG A 335 19.42 6.91 7.58
C ARG A 335 18.53 7.93 8.29
N GLN A 336 18.60 7.90 9.62
CA GLN A 336 18.03 8.88 10.53
C GLN A 336 19.17 9.49 11.34
N TYR A 337 19.39 10.79 11.21
CA TYR A 337 20.45 11.49 11.93
C TYR A 337 20.04 11.83 13.36
N ALA A 338 21.04 11.86 14.24
CA ALA A 338 20.91 12.24 15.64
C ALA A 338 20.76 13.76 15.76
N GLU A 339 20.12 14.17 16.85
CA GLU A 339 20.03 15.56 17.27
C GLU A 339 20.46 15.57 18.73
N ASP A 340 21.76 15.73 18.96
CA ASP A 340 22.38 15.42 20.26
C ASP A 340 21.91 16.33 21.39
N ALA A 341 21.50 17.57 21.07
CA ALA A 341 20.91 18.50 22.03
C ALA A 341 19.47 18.12 22.44
N ASN A 342 18.80 17.26 21.67
CA ASN A 342 17.42 16.88 21.91
C ASN A 342 17.36 15.66 22.86
N PRO A 343 16.81 15.81 24.08
CA PRO A 343 16.71 14.69 25.03
C PRO A 343 15.80 13.55 24.54
N ARG A 344 15.00 13.80 23.49
CA ARG A 344 14.11 12.83 22.83
C ARG A 344 14.68 12.33 21.50
N CYS A 345 15.99 12.50 21.28
CA CYS A 345 16.66 12.05 20.07
C CYS A 345 16.37 10.57 19.79
N VAL A 346 15.80 10.29 18.62
CA VAL A 346 15.39 8.94 18.23
C VAL A 346 16.59 8.01 18.08
N VAL A 347 17.74 8.52 17.62
CA VAL A 347 18.98 7.72 17.54
C VAL A 347 19.40 7.25 18.94
N ASN A 348 19.32 8.12 19.96
CA ASN A 348 19.61 7.75 21.34
C ASN A 348 18.58 6.76 21.91
N LEU A 349 17.29 6.92 21.55
CA LEU A 349 16.23 5.98 21.92
C LEU A 349 16.51 4.57 21.40
N PHE A 350 16.84 4.44 20.10
CA PHE A 350 17.18 3.15 19.50
C PHE A 350 18.49 2.58 20.05
N ALA A 351 19.52 3.40 20.24
CA ALA A 351 20.77 2.96 20.85
C ALA A 351 20.54 2.38 22.25
N THR A 352 19.72 3.06 23.06
CA THR A 352 19.34 2.58 24.40
C THR A 352 18.57 1.26 24.32
N TYR A 353 17.62 1.14 23.39
CA TYR A 353 16.86 -0.10 23.19
C TYR A 353 17.74 -1.27 22.76
N LEU A 354 18.58 -1.09 21.74
CA LEU A 354 19.51 -2.12 21.27
C LEU A 354 20.49 -2.54 22.39
N ASN A 355 20.85 -1.62 23.29
CA ASN A 355 21.64 -1.90 24.49
C ASN A 355 20.88 -2.63 25.60
N SER A 356 19.55 -2.54 25.61
CA SER A 356 18.68 -3.26 26.53
C SER A 356 18.39 -4.71 26.10
N LEU A 357 18.63 -5.06 24.83
CA LEU A 357 18.43 -6.41 24.31
C LEU A 357 19.46 -7.38 24.89
N PRO A 358 19.05 -8.63 25.23
CA PRO A 358 19.96 -9.65 25.74
C PRO A 358 20.93 -10.16 24.67
N GLU A 359 20.48 -10.18 23.41
CA GLU A 359 21.25 -10.57 22.23
C GLU A 359 21.27 -9.41 21.23
N LYS A 360 22.41 -9.20 20.59
CA LYS A 360 22.54 -8.19 19.51
C LYS A 360 22.07 -8.70 18.16
N GLN A 361 21.74 -9.97 18.09
CA GLN A 361 21.32 -10.68 16.89
C GLN A 361 19.93 -11.33 17.10
N GLY A 362 19.19 -11.52 16.01
CA GLY A 362 17.87 -12.13 16.00
C GLY A 362 16.71 -11.15 16.21
N SER A 363 15.60 -11.63 16.78
CA SER A 363 14.34 -10.89 16.84
C SER A 363 14.46 -9.54 17.56
N PHE A 364 14.02 -8.48 16.88
CA PHE A 364 14.09 -7.10 17.37
C PHE A 364 13.19 -6.88 18.59
N TYR A 365 11.91 -7.27 18.53
CA TYR A 365 10.97 -7.03 19.63
C TYR A 365 11.06 -8.10 20.71
N ARG A 366 11.71 -7.76 21.81
CA ARG A 366 11.81 -8.59 23.02
C ARG A 366 10.96 -8.04 24.17
N ARG A 367 10.50 -8.93 25.06
CA ARG A 367 9.60 -8.58 26.18
C ARG A 367 10.34 -7.66 27.16
N PRO A 368 9.80 -6.46 27.46
CA PRO A 368 10.40 -5.56 28.44
C PRO A 368 10.26 -6.12 29.86
N LEU A 369 11.30 -5.97 30.68
CA LEU A 369 11.30 -6.36 32.09
C LEU A 369 10.89 -5.17 32.97
N ALA A 370 9.97 -5.40 33.90
CA ALA A 370 9.54 -4.40 34.86
C ALA A 370 10.65 -4.09 35.87
N ASN A 371 10.67 -2.85 36.37
CA ASN A 371 11.53 -2.40 37.48
C ASN A 371 13.04 -2.62 37.27
N THR A 372 13.52 -2.53 36.02
CA THR A 372 14.94 -2.62 35.69
C THR A 372 15.56 -1.24 35.49
N CYS A 373 16.72 -1.01 36.10
CA CYS A 373 17.54 0.20 35.90
C CYS A 373 19.03 -0.23 35.82
N PRO A 374 19.69 -0.09 34.66
CA PRO A 374 19.16 0.39 33.39
C PRO A 374 18.06 -0.52 32.83
N PRO A 375 17.18 -0.02 31.94
CA PRO A 375 16.14 -0.82 31.30
C PRO A 375 16.69 -2.07 30.59
N ARG A 376 16.03 -3.22 30.79
CA ARG A 376 16.39 -4.50 30.14
C ARG A 376 15.19 -5.20 29.51
N CYS A 377 15.45 -5.97 28.47
CA CYS A 377 14.50 -6.91 27.86
C CYS A 377 14.89 -8.36 28.15
N SER A 378 13.93 -9.28 28.16
CA SER A 378 14.20 -10.71 28.28
C SER A 378 14.48 -11.36 26.92
N LEU A 379 14.88 -12.64 26.91
CA LEU A 379 15.02 -13.43 25.67
C LEU A 379 13.66 -13.70 24.99
N GLN A 380 12.55 -13.58 25.72
CA GLN A 380 11.23 -13.88 25.18
C GLN A 380 10.82 -12.83 24.13
N VAL A 381 10.39 -13.28 22.95
CA VAL A 381 9.86 -12.40 21.91
C VAL A 381 8.49 -11.84 22.30
N VAL A 382 8.18 -10.62 21.87
CA VAL A 382 6.84 -10.06 22.07
C VAL A 382 5.85 -10.81 21.19
N GLY A 383 4.77 -11.30 21.78
CA GLY A 383 3.70 -11.99 21.05
C GLY A 383 3.08 -11.12 19.96
N VAL A 384 2.80 -11.73 18.81
CA VAL A 384 2.21 -11.10 17.61
C VAL A 384 0.93 -10.32 17.93
N ASN A 385 0.02 -10.91 18.71
CA ASN A 385 -1.23 -10.27 19.09
C ASN A 385 -1.01 -9.01 19.94
N LYS A 386 0.06 -8.99 20.74
CA LYS A 386 0.43 -7.83 21.53
C LYS A 386 1.01 -6.73 20.64
N LEU A 387 1.92 -7.05 19.72
CA LEU A 387 2.46 -6.07 18.75
C LEU A 387 1.35 -5.45 17.88
N LYS A 388 0.34 -6.23 17.51
CA LYS A 388 -0.82 -5.75 16.75
C LYS A 388 -1.61 -4.65 17.48
N THR A 389 -1.60 -4.65 18.81
CA THR A 389 -2.31 -3.65 19.61
C THR A 389 -1.42 -2.53 20.13
N TYR A 390 -0.08 -2.59 19.95
CA TYR A 390 0.87 -1.64 20.55
C TYR A 390 0.50 -0.18 20.35
N MET A 391 0.17 0.26 19.12
CA MET A 391 -0.21 1.66 18.87
C MET A 391 -1.46 2.07 19.66
N LYS A 392 -2.48 1.21 19.71
CA LYS A 392 -3.71 1.48 20.48
C LYS A 392 -3.44 1.48 21.98
N THR A 393 -2.63 0.53 22.45
CA THR A 393 -2.27 0.40 23.86
C THR A 393 -1.48 1.61 24.34
N MET A 394 -0.47 2.09 23.58
CA MET A 394 0.30 3.28 23.98
C MET A 394 -0.57 4.54 23.99
N CYS A 395 -1.44 4.74 22.99
CA CYS A 395 -2.35 5.89 22.99
C CYS A 395 -3.32 5.84 24.19
N ALA A 396 -3.89 4.67 24.49
CA ALA A 396 -4.75 4.50 25.66
C ALA A 396 -4.01 4.76 26.98
N SER A 397 -2.80 4.21 27.14
CA SER A 397 -1.97 4.42 28.34
C SER A 397 -1.56 5.88 28.54
N ALA A 398 -1.37 6.63 27.46
CA ALA A 398 -1.07 8.06 27.51
C ALA A 398 -2.30 8.96 27.66
N GLY A 399 -3.52 8.39 27.70
CA GLY A 399 -4.77 9.17 27.77
C GLY A 399 -5.11 9.92 26.48
N ILE A 400 -4.57 9.49 25.33
CA ILE A 400 -4.84 10.13 24.04
C ILE A 400 -6.24 9.74 23.56
N PRO A 401 -7.13 10.71 23.24
CA PRO A 401 -8.47 10.41 22.77
C PRO A 401 -8.43 9.73 21.41
N MET A 402 -9.07 8.55 21.33
CA MET A 402 -9.18 7.75 20.10
C MET A 402 -10.61 7.70 19.55
N GLU A 403 -11.59 8.30 20.25
CA GLU A 403 -12.96 8.40 19.76
C GLU A 403 -13.01 9.19 18.44
N GLY A 404 -13.72 8.67 17.44
CA GLY A 404 -13.77 9.25 16.10
C GLY A 404 -12.48 9.13 15.27
N ARG A 405 -11.41 8.52 15.81
CA ARG A 405 -10.12 8.35 15.12
C ARG A 405 -9.81 6.87 14.90
N ASN A 406 -9.41 6.52 13.69
CA ASN A 406 -8.96 5.17 13.37
C ASN A 406 -7.45 5.02 13.63
N ILE A 407 -7.07 4.92 14.90
CA ILE A 407 -5.68 4.70 15.31
C ILE A 407 -5.30 3.22 15.16
N THR A 408 -4.27 2.96 14.36
CA THR A 408 -3.72 1.62 14.10
C THR A 408 -2.20 1.70 13.98
N ASN A 409 -1.48 0.58 13.91
CA ASN A 409 -0.04 0.60 13.67
C ASN A 409 0.33 1.36 12.37
N HIS A 410 -0.56 1.34 11.37
CA HIS A 410 -0.39 2.08 10.13
C HIS A 410 -0.40 3.61 10.31
N SER A 411 -1.00 4.12 11.40
CA SER A 411 -1.04 5.54 11.72
C SER A 411 0.34 6.18 11.79
N GLY A 412 1.39 5.46 12.21
CA GLY A 412 2.75 5.99 12.22
C GLY A 412 3.26 6.35 10.82
N LYS A 413 3.03 5.46 9.84
CA LYS A 413 3.40 5.73 8.44
C LYS A 413 2.59 6.91 7.87
N VAL A 414 1.31 7.02 8.24
CA VAL A 414 0.47 8.16 7.86
C VAL A 414 1.01 9.46 8.44
N THR A 415 1.38 9.47 9.72
CA THR A 415 2.03 10.62 10.37
C THR A 415 3.28 11.06 9.62
N CYS A 416 4.15 10.12 9.23
CA CYS A 416 5.37 10.43 8.48
C CYS A 416 5.08 11.15 7.15
N ALA A 417 4.23 10.55 6.32
CA ALA A 417 3.87 11.12 5.03
C ALA A 417 3.20 12.50 5.17
N THR A 418 2.25 12.63 6.10
CA THR A 418 1.53 13.89 6.35
C THR A 418 2.46 14.97 6.87
N GLN A 419 3.37 14.66 7.81
CA GLN A 419 4.33 15.64 8.35
C GLN A 419 5.32 16.10 7.27
N MET A 420 5.86 15.18 6.47
CA MET A 420 6.76 15.54 5.37
C MET A 420 6.06 16.42 4.32
N PHE A 421 4.80 16.07 3.97
CA PHE A 421 4.02 16.88 3.05
C PHE A 421 3.75 18.28 3.61
N ALA A 422 3.35 18.39 4.88
CA ALA A 422 3.12 19.67 5.53
C ALA A 422 4.40 20.53 5.64
N ALA A 423 5.57 19.88 5.76
CA ALA A 423 6.87 20.54 5.75
C ALA A 423 7.36 20.93 4.34
N GLY A 424 6.61 20.62 3.29
CA GLY A 424 6.92 21.03 1.91
C GLY A 424 7.89 20.11 1.16
N PHE A 425 8.16 18.89 1.66
CA PHE A 425 8.96 17.91 0.91
C PHE A 425 8.22 17.44 -0.35
N ASP A 426 8.96 17.17 -1.42
CA ASP A 426 8.42 16.72 -2.69
C ASP A 426 7.88 15.27 -2.63
N GLU A 427 7.06 14.88 -3.61
CA GLU A 427 6.43 13.56 -3.68
C GLU A 427 7.46 12.43 -3.69
N GLN A 428 8.57 12.58 -4.43
CA GLN A 428 9.59 11.54 -4.59
C GLN A 428 10.33 11.28 -3.28
N THR A 429 10.69 12.33 -2.54
CA THR A 429 11.30 12.22 -1.21
C THR A 429 10.36 11.52 -0.22
N ILE A 430 9.07 11.85 -0.24
CA ILE A 430 8.07 11.19 0.60
C ILE A 430 7.93 9.72 0.19
N MET A 431 7.86 9.41 -1.11
CA MET A 431 7.79 8.04 -1.62
C MET A 431 8.99 7.20 -1.19
N ALA A 432 10.20 7.74 -1.33
CA ALA A 432 11.43 7.07 -0.91
C ALA A 432 11.43 6.75 0.59
N ARG A 433 11.02 7.72 1.43
CA ARG A 433 10.94 7.51 2.89
C ARG A 433 9.89 6.48 3.27
N THR A 434 8.70 6.60 2.69
CA THR A 434 7.53 5.78 3.03
C THR A 434 7.57 4.40 2.35
N GLY A 435 8.40 4.22 1.33
CA GLY A 435 8.50 3.00 0.52
C GLY A 435 7.30 2.82 -0.40
N HIS A 436 6.75 3.93 -0.92
CA HIS A 436 5.72 3.88 -1.96
C HIS A 436 6.34 3.79 -3.34
N ARG A 437 5.77 2.97 -4.24
CA ARG A 437 6.24 2.81 -5.62
C ARG A 437 5.33 3.47 -6.66
N SER A 438 4.08 3.77 -6.28
CA SER A 438 3.11 4.40 -7.17
C SER A 438 2.54 5.71 -6.59
N SER A 439 1.60 6.31 -7.32
CA SER A 439 0.83 7.48 -6.90
C SER A 439 -0.02 7.26 -5.64
N ALA A 440 -0.08 6.05 -5.08
CA ALA A 440 -0.76 5.74 -3.83
C ALA A 440 -0.33 6.60 -2.64
N VAL A 441 0.91 7.15 -2.67
CA VAL A 441 1.39 8.13 -1.67
C VAL A 441 0.46 9.36 -1.54
N ARG A 442 -0.27 9.71 -2.61
CA ARG A 442 -1.19 10.86 -2.62
C ARG A 442 -2.34 10.73 -1.63
N ALA A 443 -2.75 9.50 -1.31
CA ALA A 443 -3.76 9.27 -0.28
C ALA A 443 -3.31 9.70 1.13
N TYR A 444 -2.00 9.86 1.33
CA TYR A 444 -1.40 10.30 2.59
C TYR A 444 -1.12 11.80 2.63
N LYS A 445 -1.24 12.50 1.50
CA LYS A 445 -1.09 13.96 1.41
C LYS A 445 -2.36 14.65 1.91
N ARG A 446 -2.59 14.56 3.21
CA ARG A 446 -3.77 15.17 3.85
C ARG A 446 -3.52 16.67 4.06
N PRO A 447 -4.42 17.55 3.61
CA PRO A 447 -4.32 18.97 3.91
C PRO A 447 -4.48 19.20 5.41
N SER A 448 -3.79 20.19 5.96
CA SER A 448 -3.97 20.60 7.35
C SER A 448 -5.31 21.31 7.52
N ASP A 449 -5.90 21.24 8.71
CA ASP A 449 -7.14 21.97 9.03
C ASP A 449 -6.98 23.49 8.83
N ALA A 450 -5.78 24.01 9.09
CA ALA A 450 -5.44 25.41 8.81
C ALA A 450 -5.51 25.73 7.31
N LEU A 451 -5.00 24.84 6.45
CA LEU A 451 -5.10 24.99 5.00
C LEU A 451 -6.55 24.89 4.53
N LEU A 452 -7.31 23.91 5.03
CA LEU A 452 -8.74 23.75 4.70
C LEU A 452 -9.54 25.00 5.11
N LYS A 453 -9.27 25.53 6.30
CA LYS A 453 -9.89 26.78 6.78
C LYS A 453 -9.52 27.96 5.90
N ASN A 454 -8.26 28.07 5.47
CA ASN A 454 -7.84 29.13 4.57
C ASN A 454 -8.55 29.04 3.22
N VAL A 455 -8.56 27.86 2.58
CA VAL A 455 -9.30 27.60 1.33
C VAL A 455 -10.79 27.97 1.51
N SER A 456 -11.41 27.51 2.59
CA SER A 456 -12.80 27.84 2.91
C SER A 456 -13.02 29.35 3.04
N ASN A 457 -12.14 30.06 3.74
CA ASN A 457 -12.21 31.51 3.92
C ASN A 457 -12.03 32.27 2.60
N THR A 458 -11.13 31.82 1.73
CA THR A 458 -10.90 32.41 0.40
C THR A 458 -12.13 32.28 -0.50
N LEU A 459 -12.91 31.21 -0.34
CA LEU A 459 -14.12 30.96 -1.12
C LEU A 459 -15.38 31.63 -0.55
N GLN A 460 -15.28 32.40 0.54
CA GLN A 460 -16.40 33.15 1.10
C GLN A 460 -16.86 34.26 0.12
N PRO A 461 -18.17 34.58 0.08
CA PRO A 461 -18.66 35.69 -0.73
C PRO A 461 -18.04 37.03 -0.29
N PRO A 462 -17.95 38.03 -1.19
CA PRO A 462 -17.48 39.36 -0.84
C PRO A 462 -18.26 39.93 0.35
N LYS A 463 -17.54 40.59 1.27
CA LYS A 463 -18.19 41.27 2.40
C LYS A 463 -19.14 42.36 1.88
N PRO A 464 -20.31 42.55 2.50
CA PRO A 464 -21.18 43.66 2.14
C PRO A 464 -20.44 44.99 2.33
N PRO A 465 -20.73 46.00 1.51
CA PRO A 465 -20.13 47.32 1.66
C PRO A 465 -20.42 47.84 3.06
N SER A 466 -19.35 48.09 3.84
CA SER A 466 -19.49 48.66 5.17
C SER A 466 -20.11 50.05 5.08
N PRO A 467 -21.05 50.44 5.97
CA PRO A 467 -21.55 51.81 6.00
C PRO A 467 -20.37 52.76 6.22
N THR A 468 -20.14 53.63 5.24
CA THR A 468 -19.09 54.64 5.23
C THR A 468 -19.28 55.53 6.45
N LYS A 469 -18.42 55.37 7.47
CA LYS A 469 -18.27 56.39 8.50
C LYS A 469 -17.62 57.60 7.83
N ASN A 470 -18.44 58.57 7.44
CA ASN A 470 -17.99 59.88 6.98
C ASN A 470 -17.05 60.49 8.04
N LYS A 471 -15.74 60.38 7.83
CA LYS A 471 -14.77 61.23 8.53
C LYS A 471 -14.82 62.60 7.87
N VAL A 472 -15.61 63.50 8.46
CA VAL A 472 -15.57 64.93 8.16
C VAL A 472 -14.15 65.43 8.47
N LYS A 473 -13.37 65.73 7.42
CA LYS A 473 -12.10 66.44 7.54
C LYS A 473 -12.38 67.91 7.26
N ILE A 474 -12.46 68.71 8.32
CA ILE A 474 -12.44 70.16 8.26
C ILE A 474 -11.03 70.59 7.84
N LEU A 475 -10.91 71.41 6.80
CA LEU A 475 -9.69 72.19 6.54
C LEU A 475 -10.05 73.61 6.11
N LYS A 476 -9.45 74.58 6.80
CA LYS A 476 -9.66 76.03 6.67
C LYS A 476 -8.85 76.63 5.50
N THR A 477 -9.55 77.42 4.69
CA THR A 477 -9.27 78.76 4.09
C THR A 477 -7.83 79.23 3.82
N THR A 478 -7.54 79.71 2.60
CA THR A 478 -7.32 81.15 2.24
C THR A 478 -6.94 81.35 0.77
N ALA A 479 -7.21 82.56 0.26
CA ALA A 479 -7.51 82.93 -1.12
C ALA A 479 -6.45 83.85 -1.77
N ALA A 480 -6.50 83.98 -3.11
CA ALA A 480 -6.13 85.21 -3.84
C ALA A 480 -6.80 85.26 -5.25
N MET A 481 -7.39 86.42 -5.57
CA MET A 481 -8.07 86.85 -6.83
C MET A 481 -7.02 87.48 -7.81
N ALA A 482 -7.22 87.90 -9.07
CA ALA A 482 -8.36 88.31 -9.93
C ALA A 482 -7.86 88.36 -11.42
N ALA A 483 -8.67 88.10 -12.47
CA ALA A 483 -9.44 89.05 -13.34
C ALA A 483 -8.96 89.15 -14.83
N THR A 484 -9.79 88.56 -15.73
CA THR A 484 -10.43 89.02 -17.00
C THR A 484 -9.81 90.03 -18.00
N ALA A 485 -9.80 89.69 -19.32
CA ALA A 485 -10.43 90.43 -20.47
C ALA A 485 -10.10 89.74 -21.85
N THR A 486 -11.08 89.21 -22.64
CA THR A 486 -11.83 89.78 -23.82
C THR A 486 -10.93 90.19 -25.03
N THR A 487 -11.14 89.91 -26.35
CA THR A 487 -12.25 89.39 -27.21
C THR A 487 -11.74 89.18 -28.69
N THR A 488 -12.46 88.38 -29.53
CA THR A 488 -12.74 88.52 -31.02
C THR A 488 -11.62 88.35 -32.09
N THR A 489 -11.72 87.79 -33.33
CA THR A 489 -12.70 87.11 -34.25
C THR A 489 -11.86 86.60 -35.49
N THR A 490 -12.06 85.45 -36.18
CA THR A 490 -12.85 85.27 -37.45
C THR A 490 -12.57 83.89 -38.13
N THR A 491 -13.60 83.02 -38.18
CA THR A 491 -14.18 82.10 -39.23
C THR A 491 -13.45 81.71 -40.56
N PRO A 492 -13.94 80.72 -41.38
CA PRO A 492 -14.41 79.31 -41.21
C PRO A 492 -13.95 78.42 -42.46
N PRO A 493 -14.60 77.34 -43.00
CA PRO A 493 -15.77 76.51 -42.59
C PRO A 493 -15.60 74.96 -42.73
N ASN A 494 -16.44 74.16 -42.02
CA ASN A 494 -17.47 73.25 -42.60
C ASN A 494 -18.02 72.17 -41.62
N ALA A 495 -19.35 72.00 -41.69
CA ALA A 495 -20.25 70.88 -41.29
C ALA A 495 -20.35 70.48 -39.80
N ALA A 496 -21.35 70.89 -38.99
CA ALA A 496 -22.81 70.60 -38.96
C ALA A 496 -23.12 69.10 -38.70
N THR A 497 -23.85 68.63 -37.66
CA THR A 497 -25.08 69.11 -36.94
C THR A 497 -25.21 68.32 -35.60
N VAL A 498 -25.23 68.88 -34.37
CA VAL A 498 -26.35 69.32 -33.45
C VAL A 498 -27.46 68.25 -33.25
N THR A 499 -27.93 67.76 -32.07
CA THR A 499 -28.27 68.34 -30.73
C THR A 499 -28.61 67.25 -29.67
N SER A 500 -28.21 67.46 -28.40
CA SER A 500 -28.85 67.30 -27.05
C SER A 500 -29.89 66.17 -26.70
N PRO A 501 -30.46 66.07 -25.47
CA PRO A 501 -29.94 65.24 -24.35
C PRO A 501 -30.98 64.30 -23.65
N ALA A 502 -30.46 63.49 -22.71
CA ALA A 502 -31.11 62.87 -21.53
C ALA A 502 -31.97 61.58 -21.63
N ALA A 503 -31.71 60.70 -20.63
CA ALA A 503 -32.53 59.63 -20.02
C ALA A 503 -32.34 58.15 -20.43
N LYS A 504 -32.24 57.31 -19.38
CA LYS A 504 -32.44 55.83 -19.23
C LYS A 504 -31.19 54.93 -19.09
N THR A 505 -31.12 54.24 -17.94
CA THR A 505 -30.42 52.96 -17.65
C THR A 505 -30.99 51.81 -18.49
N PRO A 506 -30.46 50.55 -18.42
CA PRO A 506 -29.09 50.03 -18.37
C PRO A 506 -28.84 48.97 -19.49
N THR A 507 -27.61 48.51 -19.75
CA THR A 507 -27.33 47.13 -20.23
C THR A 507 -25.83 46.82 -20.20
N SER A 508 -25.53 45.62 -19.71
CA SER A 508 -24.20 45.02 -19.55
C SER A 508 -23.56 44.65 -20.89
N ASN A 509 -22.31 45.06 -21.12
CA ASN A 509 -21.45 44.44 -22.15
C ASN A 509 -20.41 43.56 -21.46
N VAL A 510 -20.61 42.25 -21.55
CA VAL A 510 -19.62 41.21 -21.24
C VAL A 510 -18.81 40.95 -22.51
N PRO A 511 -17.47 40.86 -22.47
CA PRO A 511 -16.69 40.52 -23.64
C PRO A 511 -16.85 39.02 -23.98
N SER A 512 -17.31 38.74 -25.20
CA SER A 512 -17.73 37.43 -25.71
C SER A 512 -16.59 36.52 -26.22
N ARG A 513 -15.33 36.73 -25.79
CA ARG A 513 -14.20 35.92 -26.28
C ARG A 513 -13.08 35.75 -25.26
N LEU A 514 -12.73 34.50 -24.96
CA LEU A 514 -11.59 34.12 -24.13
C LEU A 514 -10.58 33.33 -24.98
N SER A 515 -9.30 33.72 -24.94
CA SER A 515 -8.20 33.00 -25.58
C SER A 515 -7.18 32.55 -24.53
N ILE A 516 -6.82 31.27 -24.53
CA ILE A 516 -5.77 30.70 -23.67
C ILE A 516 -4.71 30.05 -24.57
N GLU A 517 -3.44 30.36 -24.30
CA GLU A 517 -2.30 29.87 -25.07
C GLU A 517 -1.42 28.98 -24.16
N HIS A 518 -1.21 27.74 -24.58
CA HIS A 518 -0.40 26.76 -23.84
C HIS A 518 1.09 26.89 -24.23
N PRO A 519 2.05 26.63 -23.33
CA PRO A 519 3.50 26.77 -23.60
C PRO A 519 4.08 25.93 -24.75
N ASN A 520 3.31 24.99 -25.30
CA ASN A 520 3.68 24.20 -26.50
C ASN A 520 3.12 24.80 -27.81
N GLY A 521 2.63 26.05 -27.77
CA GLY A 521 2.13 26.78 -28.93
C GLY A 521 0.67 26.51 -29.31
N LEU A 522 -0.07 25.73 -28.50
CA LEU A 522 -1.48 25.48 -28.77
C LEU A 522 -2.34 26.63 -28.23
N LYS A 523 -3.05 27.33 -29.13
CA LYS A 523 -3.98 28.40 -28.78
C LYS A 523 -5.42 27.91 -28.91
N ILE A 524 -6.15 27.92 -27.80
CA ILE A 524 -7.58 27.58 -27.76
C ILE A 524 -8.36 28.87 -27.58
N THR A 525 -9.31 29.11 -28.48
CA THR A 525 -10.19 30.27 -28.44
C THR A 525 -11.62 29.78 -28.25
N MET A 526 -12.31 30.34 -27.27
CA MET A 526 -13.73 30.08 -27.04
C MET A 526 -14.49 31.41 -27.11
N ASP A 527 -15.49 31.42 -27.98
CA ASP A 527 -16.50 32.48 -28.04
C ASP A 527 -17.66 32.06 -27.11
N PHE A 528 -18.12 32.99 -26.26
CA PHE A 528 -19.19 32.74 -25.27
C PHE A 528 -20.50 33.41 -25.66
#